data_AF-A0A821MY87-F1
#
_entry.id   AF-A0A821MY87-F1
#
_cell.length_a   1.000
_cell.length_b   1.000
_cell.length_c   1.000
_cell.angle_alpha   90.00
_cell.angle_beta   90.00
_cell.angle_gamma   90.00
#
_symmetry.space_group_name_H-M   'P 1'
#
loop_
_entity.id
_entity.type
_entity.pdbx_description
1 polymer ?
#
loop_
_entity_poly.entity_id
_entity_poly.type
_entity_poly.pdbx_seq_one_letter_code
_entity_poly.pdbx_strand_id
1 'polypeptide(L)'
;MTISRLDGNNNRHFSLSWTIGVTIEINVIEMTSPSKQLVLNVAASVAGSFRNKTYGLLGTYDGRADNDLRSQNGSIISSNASPERIHKDFGVTWAIDPSSSLLYYEAGQTPEFFNEKNRVFIITIKS
;
A
#
# COMPACT_ATOMS: atom_id res chain seq x y z
N MET A 1 -18.76 2.96 -5.67
CA MET A 1 -17.37 2.90 -6.14
C MET A 1 -17.41 2.92 -7.65
N THR A 2 -16.58 3.74 -8.28
CA THR A 2 -16.41 3.79 -9.73
C THR A 2 -15.01 3.30 -10.06
N ILE A 3 -14.89 2.49 -11.10
CA ILE A 3 -13.61 2.03 -11.64
C ILE A 3 -13.51 2.63 -13.03
N SER A 4 -12.42 3.33 -13.30
CA SER A 4 -12.08 3.77 -14.65
C SER A 4 -10.72 3.21 -15.05
N ARG A 5 -10.58 2.94 -16.34
CA ARG A 5 -9.34 2.51 -16.96
C ARG A 5 -9.03 3.45 -18.10
N LEU A 6 -7.83 4.01 -18.09
CA LEU A 6 -7.29 4.85 -19.14
C LEU A 6 -6.08 4.14 -19.72
N ASP A 7 -6.17 3.73 -20.98
CA ASP A 7 -5.07 3.13 -21.71
C ASP A 7 -4.42 4.19 -22.60
N GLY A 8 -3.16 4.54 -22.32
CA GLY A 8 -2.29 5.29 -23.22
C GLY A 8 -1.27 4.35 -23.87
N ASN A 9 -0.57 4.78 -24.93
CA ASN A 9 0.44 4.02 -25.67
C ASN A 9 1.59 3.50 -24.76
N ASN A 10 1.35 2.36 -24.09
CA ASN A 10 2.19 1.64 -23.12
C ASN A 10 2.02 1.98 -21.63
N ASN A 11 1.00 2.78 -21.25
CA ASN A 11 0.74 3.06 -19.82
C ASN A 11 -0.70 2.67 -19.48
N ARG A 12 -0.85 1.71 -18.56
CA ARG A 12 -2.16 1.28 -18.05
C ARG A 12 -2.43 2.03 -16.75
N HIS A 13 -3.44 2.89 -16.76
CA HIS A 13 -3.88 3.62 -15.58
C HIS A 13 -5.25 3.13 -15.14
N PHE A 14 -5.38 2.77 -13.87
CA PHE A 14 -6.64 2.42 -13.22
C PHE A 14 -6.93 3.44 -12.13
N SER A 15 -8.17 3.91 -12.05
CA SER A 15 -8.63 4.77 -10.97
C SER A 15 -9.83 4.12 -10.28
N LEU A 16 -9.76 4.00 -8.96
CA LEU A 16 -10.81 3.52 -8.10
C LEU A 16 -11.28 4.73 -7.26
N SER A 17 -12.51 5.18 -7.47
CA SER A 17 -13.06 6.34 -6.76
C SER A 17 -14.28 5.94 -5.92
N TRP A 18 -14.32 6.43 -4.69
CA TRP A 18 -15.48 6.29 -3.82
C TRP A 18 -16.15 7.66 -3.64
N THR A 19 -17.49 7.66 -3.57
CA THR A 19 -18.29 8.89 -3.40
C THR A 19 -18.00 9.62 -2.09
N ILE A 20 -17.37 8.95 -1.13
CA ILE A 20 -16.90 9.54 0.12
C ILE A 20 -15.70 10.47 -0.06
N GLY A 21 -15.11 10.55 -1.27
CA GLY A 21 -13.96 11.41 -1.56
C GLY A 21 -12.61 10.72 -1.36
N VAL A 22 -12.54 9.41 -1.57
CA VAL A 22 -11.29 8.64 -1.62
C VAL A 22 -11.04 8.22 -3.05
N THR A 23 -9.80 8.32 -3.53
CA THR A 23 -9.38 7.82 -4.83
C THR A 23 -8.07 7.07 -4.70
N ILE A 24 -7.98 5.90 -5.34
CA ILE A 24 -6.74 5.15 -5.53
C ILE A 24 -6.43 5.14 -7.02
N GLU A 25 -5.22 5.55 -7.37
CA GLU A 25 -4.70 5.54 -8.73
C GLU A 25 -3.58 4.52 -8.84
N ILE A 26 -3.66 3.65 -9.85
CA ILE A 26 -2.69 2.60 -10.11
C ILE A 26 -2.17 2.81 -11.53
N ASN A 27 -0.90 3.15 -11.64
CA ASN A 27 -0.19 3.27 -12.90
C ASN A 27 0.74 2.08 -13.06
N VAL A 28 0.53 1.29 -14.12
CA VAL A 28 1.40 0.17 -14.46
C VAL A 28 2.37 0.62 -15.55
N ILE A 29 3.64 0.72 -15.15
CA ILE A 29 4.73 1.17 -15.99
C ILE A 29 5.51 -0.07 -16.44
N GLU A 30 5.58 -0.30 -17.75
CA GLU A 30 6.42 -1.33 -18.33
C GLU A 30 7.79 -0.76 -18.68
N MET A 31 8.82 -1.21 -17.99
CA MET A 31 10.21 -0.88 -18.30
C MET A 31 10.79 -1.98 -19.16
N THR A 32 11.46 -1.62 -20.26
CA THR A 32 12.04 -2.57 -21.22
C THR A 32 13.57 -2.69 -21.12
N SER A 33 14.23 -1.82 -20.34
CA SER A 33 15.68 -1.81 -20.11
C SER A 33 15.97 -1.55 -18.62
N PRO A 34 16.94 -2.25 -17.99
CA PRO A 34 17.86 -3.26 -18.55
C PRO A 34 17.21 -4.64 -18.75
N SER A 35 15.99 -4.84 -18.29
CA SER A 35 15.18 -6.06 -18.48
C SER A 35 13.71 -5.69 -18.44
N LYS A 36 12.83 -6.56 -18.96
CA LYS A 36 11.38 -6.35 -18.88
C LYS A 36 10.93 -6.38 -17.42
N GLN A 37 10.51 -5.23 -16.89
CA GLN A 37 9.99 -5.07 -15.53
C GLN A 37 8.62 -4.39 -15.57
N LEU A 38 7.75 -4.81 -14.65
CA LEU A 38 6.47 -4.15 -14.40
C LEU A 38 6.58 -3.43 -13.06
N VAL A 39 6.43 -2.11 -13.08
CA VAL A 39 6.38 -1.28 -11.88
C VAL A 39 4.93 -0.86 -11.65
N LEU A 40 4.45 -1.08 -10.43
CA LEU A 40 3.17 -0.56 -9.97
C LEU A 40 3.42 0.71 -9.17
N ASN A 41 2.96 1.85 -9.69
CA ASN A 41 2.87 3.09 -8.93
C ASN A 41 1.44 3.21 -8.39
N VAL A 42 1.30 3.17 -7.06
CA VAL A 42 0.02 3.28 -6.37
C VAL A 42 -0.01 4.59 -5.60
N ALA A 43 -0.95 5.46 -5.95
CA ALA A 43 -1.19 6.72 -5.26
C ALA A 43 -2.58 6.72 -4.62
N ALA A 44 -2.71 7.37 -3.48
CA ALA A 44 -3.97 7.58 -2.80
C ALA A 44 -4.22 9.08 -2.62
N SER A 45 -5.44 9.52 -2.87
CA SER A 45 -5.90 10.86 -2.53
C SER A 45 -7.19 10.80 -1.74
N VAL A 46 -7.32 11.72 -0.79
CA VAL A 46 -8.49 11.85 0.08
C VAL A 46 -8.97 13.30 0.06
N ALA A 47 -10.28 13.50 0.13
CA ALA A 47 -10.88 14.82 0.24
C ALA A 47 -10.45 15.52 1.53
N GLY A 48 -10.45 16.85 1.53
CA GLY A 48 -10.07 17.65 2.72
C GLY A 48 -10.93 17.36 3.97
N SER A 49 -12.13 16.79 3.80
CA SER A 49 -12.98 16.32 4.90
C SER A 49 -12.36 15.19 5.75
N PHE A 50 -11.31 14.53 5.24
CA PHE A 50 -10.51 13.51 5.94
C PHE A 50 -9.32 14.08 6.71
N ARG A 51 -9.12 15.39 6.74
CA ARG A 51 -8.04 16.00 7.54
C ARG A 51 -8.16 15.56 9.00
N ASN A 52 -7.05 15.09 9.59
CA ASN A 52 -6.97 14.49 10.93
C ASN A 52 -7.80 13.20 11.11
N LYS A 53 -8.23 12.52 10.05
CA LYS A 53 -9.08 11.32 10.10
C LYS A 53 -8.46 10.12 9.37
N THR A 54 -7.20 10.20 8.96
CA THR A 54 -6.48 9.06 8.38
C THR A 54 -5.55 8.45 9.43
N TYR A 55 -5.27 7.17 9.26
CA TYR A 55 -4.29 6.42 10.04
C TYR A 55 -3.74 5.32 9.14
N GLY A 56 -2.47 4.97 9.28
CA GLY A 56 -1.85 3.92 8.49
C GLY A 56 -0.50 4.33 7.91
N LEU A 57 -0.10 3.59 6.87
CA LEU A 57 1.17 3.80 6.16
C LEU A 57 1.33 5.18 5.51
N LEU A 58 0.22 5.91 5.32
CA LEU A 58 0.21 7.26 4.73
C LEU A 58 0.00 8.38 5.77
N GLY A 59 0.07 8.05 7.07
CA GLY A 59 0.03 9.05 8.15
C GLY A 59 -1.37 9.57 8.50
N THR A 60 -1.41 10.70 9.21
CA THR A 60 -2.66 11.22 9.84
C THR A 60 -3.35 12.36 9.11
N TYR A 61 -2.72 12.83 8.02
CA TYR A 61 -3.21 13.95 7.20
C TYR A 61 -3.56 15.18 8.07
N ASP A 62 -2.67 15.51 9.00
CA ASP A 62 -2.80 16.68 9.89
C ASP A 62 -1.91 17.86 9.47
N GLY A 63 -1.05 17.65 8.46
CA GLY A 63 -0.08 18.62 7.97
C GLY A 63 1.23 18.63 8.75
N ARG A 64 1.49 17.61 9.59
CA ARG A 64 2.69 17.47 10.42
C ARG A 64 3.46 16.20 10.08
N ALA A 65 4.43 16.31 9.17
CA ALA A 65 5.25 15.18 8.76
C ALA A 65 6.11 14.56 9.88
N ASP A 66 6.29 15.25 11.02
CA ASP A 66 7.06 14.75 12.16
C ASP A 66 6.39 13.58 12.90
N ASN A 67 5.09 13.37 12.69
CA ASN A 67 4.31 12.32 13.36
C ASN A 67 3.75 11.25 12.42
N ASP A 68 3.98 11.33 11.10
CA ASP A 68 3.33 10.44 10.14
C ASP A 68 3.84 8.99 10.20
N LEU A 69 5.08 8.79 10.68
CA LEU A 69 5.61 7.45 10.99
C LEU A 69 5.11 6.95 12.35
N ARG A 70 3.79 6.97 12.52
CA ARG A 70 3.09 6.46 13.72
C ARG A 70 2.73 5.00 13.51
N SER A 71 3.25 4.13 14.37
CA SER A 71 2.90 2.71 14.39
C SER A 71 1.45 2.50 14.84
N GLN A 72 0.90 1.31 14.60
CA GLN A 72 -0.47 0.97 14.99
C GLN A 72 -0.72 1.07 16.51
N ASN A 73 0.32 0.85 17.33
CA ASN A 73 0.25 1.02 18.78
C ASN A 73 0.41 2.48 19.26
N GLY A 74 0.56 3.43 18.32
CA GLY A 74 0.60 4.87 18.59
C GLY A 74 2.00 5.46 18.81
N SER A 75 3.06 4.65 18.81
CA SER A 75 4.46 5.11 18.89
C SER A 75 4.89 5.86 17.64
N ILE A 76 5.63 6.95 17.79
CA ILE A 76 6.16 7.74 16.66
C ILE A 76 7.61 7.37 16.43
N ILE A 77 7.94 6.97 15.20
CA ILE A 77 9.29 6.67 14.76
C ILE A 77 9.88 7.91 14.10
N SER A 78 11.14 8.24 14.42
CA SER A 78 11.79 9.39 13.79
C SER A 78 12.01 9.14 12.30
N SER A 79 11.82 10.18 11.48
CA SER A 79 12.08 10.16 10.05
C SER A 79 13.55 9.96 9.69
N ASN A 80 14.47 10.17 10.64
CA ASN A 80 15.90 9.90 10.47
C ASN A 80 16.31 8.47 10.85
N ALA A 81 15.37 7.63 11.28
CA ALA A 81 15.65 6.24 11.63
C ALA A 81 16.12 5.46 10.40
N SER A 82 16.84 4.36 10.63
CA SER A 82 17.26 3.50 9.53
C SER A 82 16.04 2.91 8.81
N PRO A 83 16.14 2.63 7.48
CA PRO A 83 15.06 1.98 6.75
C PRO A 83 14.59 0.67 7.38
N GLU A 84 15.52 -0.11 7.93
CA GLU A 84 15.22 -1.35 8.67
C GLU A 84 14.31 -1.09 9.88
N ARG A 85 14.57 0.00 10.62
CA ARG A 85 13.79 0.39 11.78
C ARG A 85 12.42 0.94 11.37
N ILE A 86 12.37 1.78 10.33
CA ILE A 86 11.09 2.27 9.77
C ILE A 86 10.24 1.08 9.29
N HIS A 87 10.85 0.09 8.64
CA HIS A 87 10.16 -1.12 8.21
C HIS A 87 9.60 -1.90 9.40
N LYS A 88 10.42 -2.24 10.41
CA LYS A 88 10.02 -3.10 11.53
C LYS A 88 9.11 -2.40 12.55
N ASP A 89 9.48 -1.21 12.98
CA ASP A 89 8.83 -0.52 14.11
C ASP A 89 7.60 0.29 13.66
N PHE A 90 7.46 0.57 12.36
CA PHE A 90 6.32 1.29 11.78
C PHE A 90 5.60 0.47 10.72
N GLY A 91 6.26 0.09 9.63
CA GLY A 91 5.61 -0.53 8.46
C GLY A 91 4.91 -1.85 8.77
N VAL A 92 5.64 -2.80 9.39
CA VAL A 92 5.11 -4.12 9.77
C VAL A 92 3.96 -4.00 10.77
N THR A 93 3.94 -2.96 11.61
CA THR A 93 2.87 -2.77 12.60
C THR A 93 1.51 -2.49 11.97
N TRP A 94 1.46 -2.08 10.69
CA TRP A 94 0.22 -1.86 9.96
C TRP A 94 -0.24 -3.08 9.16
N ALA A 95 0.44 -4.22 9.27
CA ALA A 95 -0.02 -5.48 8.68
C ALA A 95 -1.35 -5.91 9.32
N ILE A 96 -2.31 -6.28 8.48
CA ILE A 96 -3.61 -6.81 8.93
C ILE A 96 -3.51 -8.30 9.22
N ASP A 97 -4.42 -8.82 10.04
CA ASP A 97 -4.54 -10.25 10.27
C ASP A 97 -4.87 -10.97 8.95
N PRO A 98 -4.15 -12.04 8.57
CA PRO A 98 -4.42 -12.80 7.34
C PRO A 98 -5.86 -13.30 7.21
N SER A 99 -6.51 -13.61 8.33
CA SER A 99 -7.93 -14.01 8.36
C SER A 99 -8.85 -12.87 7.89
N SER A 100 -8.49 -11.61 8.19
CA SER A 100 -9.21 -10.39 7.79
C SER A 100 -8.88 -9.91 6.37
N SER A 101 -7.83 -10.46 5.75
CA SER A 101 -7.43 -10.12 4.39
C SER A 101 -8.41 -10.65 3.35
N LEU A 102 -8.53 -9.94 2.22
CA LEU A 102 -9.21 -10.45 1.02
C LEU A 102 -8.36 -11.48 0.27
N LEU A 103 -7.05 -11.51 0.55
CA LEU A 103 -6.13 -12.45 -0.06
C LEU A 103 -6.31 -13.84 0.56
N TYR A 104 -6.34 -14.85 -0.30
CA TYR A 104 -6.33 -16.25 0.10
C TYR A 104 -4.88 -16.73 0.27
N TYR A 105 -4.64 -17.44 1.37
CA TYR A 105 -3.38 -18.09 1.70
C TYR A 105 -3.66 -19.59 1.82
N GLU A 106 -2.86 -20.42 1.15
CA GLU A 106 -2.98 -21.88 1.29
C GLU A 106 -2.64 -22.33 2.71
N ALA A 107 -3.01 -23.56 3.05
CA ALA A 107 -2.63 -24.16 4.33
C ALA A 107 -1.10 -24.08 4.54
N GLY A 108 -0.67 -23.42 5.63
CA GLY A 108 0.73 -23.20 5.96
C GLY A 108 1.36 -21.94 5.33
N GLN A 109 0.63 -21.17 4.53
CA GLN A 109 1.06 -19.86 4.05
C GLN A 109 0.57 -18.73 4.97
N THR A 110 1.42 -17.73 5.16
CA THR A 110 1.12 -16.47 5.85
C THR A 110 1.78 -15.31 5.09
N PRO A 111 1.51 -14.04 5.41
CA PRO A 111 2.29 -12.93 4.86
C PRO A 111 3.80 -13.12 5.07
N GLU A 112 4.20 -13.59 6.26
CA GLU A 112 5.60 -13.84 6.61
C GLU A 112 6.23 -14.94 5.77
N PHE A 113 5.43 -15.94 5.35
CA PHE A 113 5.88 -16.98 4.43
C PHE A 113 6.48 -16.37 3.15
N PHE A 114 6.02 -15.21 2.69
CA PHE A 114 6.50 -14.57 1.45
C PHE A 114 7.61 -13.53 1.66
N ASN A 115 8.10 -13.34 2.89
CA ASN A 115 9.23 -12.45 3.16
C ASN A 115 10.60 -13.07 2.76
N GLU A 116 10.65 -14.38 2.48
CA GLU A 116 11.86 -15.05 2.02
C GLU A 116 12.16 -14.76 0.54
N LYS A 117 13.44 -14.48 0.25
CA LYS A 117 13.92 -14.33 -1.13
C LYS A 117 13.65 -15.64 -1.88
N ASN A 118 12.96 -15.55 -3.01
CA ASN A 118 12.54 -16.64 -3.92
C ASN A 118 11.14 -17.22 -3.73
N ARG A 119 10.29 -16.62 -2.89
CA ARG A 119 8.87 -16.98 -2.84
C ARG A 119 8.02 -15.99 -3.62
N VAL A 120 7.12 -16.51 -4.45
CA VAL A 120 6.19 -15.70 -5.25
C VAL A 120 4.79 -15.90 -4.69
N PHE A 121 4.17 -14.81 -4.27
CA PHE A 121 2.76 -14.83 -3.92
C PHE A 121 1.91 -14.81 -5.19
N ILE A 122 1.15 -15.87 -5.41
CA ILE A 122 0.12 -15.90 -6.44
C ILE A 122 -1.12 -15.26 -5.86
N ILE A 123 -1.52 -14.12 -6.42
CA ILE A 123 -2.66 -13.36 -5.91
C ILE A 123 -3.94 -14.17 -6.19
N THR A 124 -4.52 -14.71 -5.13
CA THR A 124 -5.86 -15.29 -5.11
C THR A 124 -6.71 -14.51 -4.12
N ILE A 125 -7.93 -14.18 -4.53
CA ILE A 125 -8.89 -13.46 -3.69
C ILE A 125 -9.89 -14.50 -3.16
N LYS A 126 -10.24 -14.40 -1.87
CA LYS A 126 -11.28 -15.26 -1.25
C LYS A 126 -12.60 -15.10 -2.03
N SER A 127 -13.27 -16.23 -2.31
CA SER A 127 -14.58 -16.28 -2.97
C SER A 127 -15.70 -15.77 -2.09
#